data_AF-A0A0N4U817-F1
#
_entry.id   AF-A0A0N4U817-F1
#
_cell.length_a   1.000
_cell.length_b   1.000
_cell.length_c   1.000
_cell.angle_alpha   90.00
_cell.angle_beta   90.00
_cell.angle_gamma   90.00
#
_symmetry.space_group_name_H-M   'P 1'
#
loop_
_entity.id
_entity.type
_entity.pdbx_description
1 polymer ?
#
loop_
_entity_poly.entity_id
_entity_poly.type
_entity_poly.pdbx_seq_one_letter_code
_entity_poly.pdbx_strand_id
1 'polypeptide(L)'
;MASLGELIQRNNSDPRERLELGQHILSQLQISKLPSDSTLLNDFCDLVVQWLSGSNFKVALLAVEIIDVAIEVSGDVLAPYLIERISSLIERLGDSKQSVRDATIQLIAALANTPHCSPQVILDKVTPGLTHRQWLVRIGVMHVICCMLQQKLRHKSFEITFLENGPARPTLFY
;
A
#
# COMPACT_ATOMS: atom_id res chain seq x y z
N MET A 1 -2.29 -26.45 -2.14
CA MET A 1 -2.24 -25.26 -1.26
C MET A 1 -3.65 -24.77 -1.04
N ALA A 2 -3.96 -24.21 0.13
CA ALA A 2 -5.29 -23.65 0.40
C ALA A 2 -5.55 -22.46 -0.54
N SER A 3 -6.80 -22.25 -0.93
CA SER A 3 -7.18 -21.06 -1.71
C SER A 3 -7.13 -19.79 -0.84
N LEU A 4 -7.13 -18.60 -1.46
CA LEU A 4 -7.09 -17.35 -0.70
C LEU A 4 -8.34 -17.23 0.20
N GLY A 5 -9.50 -17.61 -0.33
CA GLY A 5 -10.74 -17.63 0.42
C GLY A 5 -10.67 -18.57 1.63
N GLU A 6 -10.09 -19.75 1.46
CA GLU A 6 -9.87 -20.68 2.57
C GLU A 6 -8.88 -20.14 3.61
N LEU A 7 -7.85 -19.39 3.21
CA LEU A 7 -6.93 -18.73 4.14
C LEU A 7 -7.63 -17.62 4.92
N ILE A 8 -8.41 -16.75 4.25
CA ILE A 8 -9.14 -15.67 4.92
C ILE A 8 -10.11 -16.21 5.97
N GLN A 9 -10.77 -17.33 5.70
CA GLN A 9 -11.67 -17.99 6.65
C GLN A 9 -10.98 -18.53 7.91
N ARG A 10 -9.65 -18.67 7.92
CA ARG A 10 -8.86 -19.10 9.09
C ARG A 10 -8.48 -17.95 10.02
N ASN A 11 -8.95 -16.73 9.75
CA ASN A 11 -8.70 -15.59 10.62
C ASN A 11 -9.14 -15.88 12.06
N ASN A 12 -8.27 -15.54 13.01
CA ASN A 12 -8.53 -15.70 14.45
C ASN A 12 -8.09 -14.44 15.22
N SER A 13 -8.38 -14.34 16.52
CA SER A 13 -7.94 -13.26 17.39
C SER A 13 -6.51 -13.41 17.92
N ASP A 14 -5.94 -14.62 17.95
CA ASP A 14 -4.59 -14.83 18.48
C ASP A 14 -3.52 -14.19 17.55
N PRO A 15 -2.67 -13.27 18.05
CA PRO A 15 -1.64 -12.64 17.24
C PRO A 15 -0.63 -13.61 16.62
N ARG A 16 -0.29 -14.72 17.28
CA ARG A 16 0.65 -15.73 16.75
C ARG A 16 0.03 -16.46 15.57
N GLU A 17 -1.24 -16.85 15.68
CA GLU A 17 -1.96 -17.49 14.58
C GLU A 17 -2.14 -16.54 13.39
N ARG A 18 -2.39 -15.24 13.64
CA ARG A 18 -2.40 -14.23 12.57
C ARG A 18 -1.05 -14.11 11.88
N LEU A 19 0.05 -14.14 12.64
CA LEU A 19 1.40 -14.07 12.06
C LEU A 19 1.67 -15.28 11.17
N GLU A 20 1.33 -16.49 11.62
CA GLU A 20 1.46 -17.71 10.82
C GLU A 20 0.55 -17.69 9.57
N LEU A 21 -0.72 -17.32 9.75
CA LEU A 21 -1.66 -17.21 8.64
C LEU A 21 -1.21 -16.18 7.61
N GLY A 22 -0.69 -15.03 8.05
CA GLY A 22 -0.19 -14.01 7.14
C GLY A 22 1.03 -14.46 6.34
N GLN A 23 1.88 -15.35 6.86
CA GLN A 23 2.95 -15.97 6.08
C GLN A 23 2.40 -16.88 4.97
N HIS A 24 1.31 -17.61 5.24
CA HIS A 24 0.64 -18.39 4.20
C HIS A 24 0.02 -17.50 3.11
N ILE A 25 -0.58 -16.37 3.50
CA ILE A 25 -1.14 -15.39 2.56
C ILE A 25 -0.03 -14.78 1.69
N LEU A 26 1.09 -14.35 2.28
CA LEU A 26 2.25 -13.83 1.52
C LEU A 26 2.78 -14.86 0.52
N SER A 27 2.96 -16.10 0.97
CA SER A 27 3.42 -17.19 0.10
C SER A 27 2.48 -17.41 -1.09
N GLN A 28 1.17 -17.24 -0.87
CA GLN A 28 0.18 -17.34 -1.93
C GLN A 28 0.22 -16.14 -2.91
N LEU A 29 0.41 -14.91 -2.40
CA LEU A 29 0.52 -13.71 -3.23
C LEU A 29 1.77 -13.74 -4.13
N GLN A 30 2.83 -14.42 -3.69
CA GLN A 30 4.05 -14.59 -4.49
C GLN A 30 3.86 -15.47 -5.73
N ILE A 31 2.88 -16.37 -5.71
CA ILE A 31 2.63 -17.33 -6.81
C ILE A 31 1.36 -17.05 -7.59
N SER A 32 0.47 -16.20 -7.07
CA SER A 32 -0.84 -15.94 -7.64
C SER A 32 -1.32 -14.52 -7.40
N LYS A 33 -1.94 -13.92 -8.41
CA LYS A 33 -2.65 -12.65 -8.31
C LYS A 33 -3.92 -12.80 -7.48
N LEU A 34 -4.37 -11.70 -6.88
CA LEU A 34 -5.70 -11.62 -6.31
C LEU A 34 -6.75 -11.79 -7.42
N PRO A 35 -7.77 -12.64 -7.22
CA PRO A 35 -8.90 -12.72 -8.16
C PRO A 35 -9.66 -11.40 -8.23
N SER A 36 -10.24 -11.08 -9.38
CA SER A 36 -11.12 -9.91 -9.55
C SER A 36 -12.50 -10.07 -8.92
N ASP A 37 -12.72 -11.13 -8.15
CA ASP A 37 -13.95 -11.41 -7.42
C ASP A 37 -14.17 -10.36 -6.33
N SER A 38 -15.25 -9.59 -6.44
CA SER A 38 -15.51 -8.45 -5.55
C SER A 38 -15.74 -8.86 -4.10
N THR A 39 -16.30 -10.04 -3.87
CA THR A 39 -16.55 -10.54 -2.51
C THR A 39 -15.22 -10.89 -1.85
N LEU A 40 -14.38 -11.66 -2.55
CA LEU A 40 -13.06 -12.04 -2.07
C LEU A 40 -12.14 -10.84 -1.84
N LEU A 41 -12.19 -9.82 -2.72
CA LEU A 41 -11.42 -8.59 -2.55
C LEU A 41 -11.87 -7.79 -1.33
N ASN A 42 -13.18 -7.70 -1.07
CA ASN A 42 -13.68 -7.08 0.16
C ASN A 42 -13.25 -7.85 1.40
N ASP A 43 -13.43 -9.18 1.41
CA ASP A 43 -13.05 -10.03 2.53
C ASP A 43 -11.54 -9.93 2.83
N PHE A 44 -10.71 -9.90 1.78
CA PHE A 44 -9.28 -9.69 1.89
C PHE A 44 -8.95 -8.31 2.50
N CYS A 45 -9.57 -7.25 1.99
CA CYS A 45 -9.36 -5.90 2.49
C CYS A 45 -9.82 -5.73 3.95
N ASP A 46 -10.95 -6.34 4.31
CA ASP A 46 -11.48 -6.29 5.67
C ASP A 46 -10.56 -7.05 6.64
N LEU A 47 -10.03 -8.20 6.23
CA LEU A 47 -9.03 -8.95 7.00
C LEU A 47 -7.78 -8.12 7.30
N VAL A 48 -7.13 -7.58 6.26
CA VAL A 48 -5.87 -6.83 6.44
C VAL A 48 -6.09 -5.52 7.19
N VAL A 49 -7.23 -4.85 7.01
CA VAL A 49 -7.58 -3.64 7.78
C VAL A 49 -7.90 -3.95 9.23
N GLN A 50 -8.56 -5.08 9.51
CA GLN A 50 -8.78 -5.56 10.88
C GLN A 50 -7.44 -5.84 11.58
N TRP A 51 -6.48 -6.45 10.89
CA TRP A 51 -5.15 -6.72 11.42
C TRP A 51 -4.33 -5.45 11.62
N LEU A 52 -4.35 -4.55 10.64
CA LEU A 52 -3.72 -3.24 10.68
C LEU A 52 -4.22 -2.39 11.85
N SER A 53 -5.52 -2.44 12.13
CA SER A 53 -6.17 -1.67 13.20
C SER A 53 -5.99 -2.29 14.59
N GLY A 54 -5.41 -3.48 14.67
CA GLY A 54 -5.15 -4.18 15.92
C GLY A 54 -4.11 -3.51 16.83
N SER A 55 -4.01 -4.01 18.06
CA SER A 55 -3.05 -3.53 19.07
C SER A 55 -1.65 -4.14 18.93
N ASN A 56 -1.51 -5.26 18.22
CA ASN A 56 -0.22 -5.91 18.04
C ASN A 56 0.52 -5.32 16.83
N PHE A 57 1.61 -4.59 17.09
CA PHE A 57 2.38 -3.93 16.04
C PHE A 57 3.03 -4.88 15.03
N LYS A 58 3.35 -6.13 15.41
CA LYS A 58 3.91 -7.12 14.47
C LYS A 58 2.85 -7.58 13.48
N VAL A 59 1.62 -7.78 13.95
CA VAL A 59 0.47 -8.08 13.09
C VAL A 59 0.16 -6.89 12.18
N ALA A 60 0.25 -5.65 12.68
CA ALA A 60 0.08 -4.46 11.86
C ALA A 60 1.15 -4.33 10.76
N LEU A 61 2.43 -4.59 11.08
CA LEU A 61 3.51 -4.62 10.09
C LEU A 61 3.28 -5.69 9.02
N LEU A 62 2.89 -6.89 9.44
CA LEU A 62 2.57 -7.98 8.51
C LEU A 62 1.37 -7.62 7.61
N ALA A 63 0.36 -6.94 8.15
CA ALA A 63 -0.76 -6.46 7.33
C ALA A 63 -0.30 -5.44 6.29
N VAL A 64 0.57 -4.49 6.66
CA VAL A 64 1.17 -3.54 5.71
C VAL A 64 1.95 -4.26 4.62
N GLU A 65 2.79 -5.25 4.98
CA GLU A 65 3.57 -6.06 4.04
C GLU A 65 2.67 -6.84 3.07
N ILE A 66 1.60 -7.48 3.58
CA ILE A 66 0.61 -8.17 2.75
C ILE A 66 -0.04 -7.23 1.75
N ILE A 67 -0.42 -6.02 2.18
CA ILE A 67 -1.03 -5.02 1.28
C ILE A 67 -0.02 -4.55 0.24
N ASP A 68 1.24 -4.31 0.61
CA ASP A 68 2.29 -3.86 -0.31
C ASP A 68 2.55 -4.89 -1.42
N VAL A 69 2.73 -6.16 -1.06
CA VAL A 69 2.87 -7.25 -2.02
C VAL A 69 1.61 -7.40 -2.88
N ALA A 70 0.42 -7.27 -2.29
CA ALA A 70 -0.84 -7.35 -3.02
C ALA A 70 -1.02 -6.20 -4.04
N ILE A 71 -0.56 -4.99 -3.72
CA ILE A 71 -0.52 -3.86 -4.66
C ILE A 71 0.45 -4.15 -5.80
N GLU A 72 1.63 -4.70 -5.50
CA GLU A 72 2.63 -5.04 -6.53
C GLU A 72 2.08 -6.04 -7.55
N VAL A 73 1.40 -7.10 -7.09
CA VAL A 73 0.93 -8.17 -7.97
C VAL A 73 -0.47 -7.94 -8.56
N SER A 74 -1.31 -7.13 -7.91
CA SER A 74 -2.75 -6.99 -8.24
C SER A 74 -3.33 -5.60 -7.92
N GLY A 75 -2.50 -4.56 -7.96
CA GLY A 75 -2.91 -3.20 -7.64
C GLY A 75 -4.02 -2.64 -8.53
N ASP A 76 -4.11 -3.07 -9.79
CA ASP A 76 -5.14 -2.67 -10.75
C ASP A 76 -6.56 -3.02 -10.27
N VAL A 77 -6.75 -4.20 -9.70
CA VAL A 77 -8.04 -4.65 -9.14
C VAL A 77 -8.21 -4.27 -7.67
N LEU A 78 -7.11 -4.19 -6.91
CA LEU A 78 -7.14 -3.99 -5.46
C LEU A 78 -7.28 -2.50 -5.06
N ALA A 79 -6.69 -1.58 -5.82
CA ALA A 79 -6.59 -0.18 -5.41
C ALA A 79 -7.93 0.48 -5.06
N PRO A 80 -9.04 0.29 -5.80
CA PRO A 80 -10.33 0.87 -5.44
C PRO A 80 -10.79 0.49 -4.02
N TYR A 81 -10.65 -0.79 -3.65
CA TYR A 81 -11.05 -1.31 -2.34
C TYR A 81 -10.17 -0.78 -1.19
N LEU A 82 -8.87 -0.59 -1.45
CA LEU A 82 -7.96 0.03 -0.48
C LEU A 82 -8.21 1.52 -0.31
N ILE A 83 -8.53 2.25 -1.39
CA ILE A 83 -8.84 3.68 -1.35
C ILE A 83 -10.09 3.95 -0.50
N GLU A 84 -11.09 3.07 -0.55
CA GLU A 84 -12.28 3.14 0.33
C GLU A 84 -11.93 3.01 1.81
N ARG A 85 -10.85 2.27 2.15
CA ARG A 85 -10.40 1.99 3.52
C ARG A 85 -9.19 2.82 3.95
N ILE A 86 -8.80 3.82 3.15
CA ILE A 86 -7.58 4.61 3.36
C ILE A 86 -7.55 5.33 4.71
N SER A 87 -8.70 5.66 5.30
CA SER A 87 -8.78 6.22 6.65
C SER A 87 -8.10 5.33 7.69
N SER A 88 -8.22 4.01 7.59
CA SER A 88 -7.59 3.08 8.51
C SER A 88 -6.06 3.09 8.37
N LEU A 89 -5.54 3.30 7.15
CA LEU A 89 -4.12 3.48 6.90
C LEU A 89 -3.64 4.82 7.48
N ILE A 90 -4.40 5.90 7.26
CA ILE A 90 -4.09 7.24 7.80
C ILE A 90 -3.99 7.21 9.33
N GLU A 91 -4.87 6.48 10.03
CA GLU A 91 -4.76 6.34 11.50
C GLU A 91 -3.44 5.69 11.93
N ARG A 92 -2.86 4.78 11.14
CA ARG A 92 -1.57 4.14 11.46
C ARG A 92 -0.37 5.05 11.28
N LEU A 93 -0.51 6.18 10.60
CA LEU A 93 0.49 7.25 10.63
C LEU A 93 0.68 7.83 12.03
N GLY A 94 -0.26 7.57 12.95
CA GLY A 94 -0.20 7.92 14.37
C GLY A 94 0.32 6.82 15.29
N ASP A 95 0.77 5.67 14.77
CA ASP A 95 1.15 4.53 15.59
C ASP A 95 2.26 4.88 16.60
N SER A 96 2.16 4.31 17.80
CA SER A 96 3.21 4.32 18.83
C SER A 96 4.57 3.77 18.33
N LYS A 97 4.57 2.82 17.39
CA LYS A 97 5.76 2.21 16.80
C LYS A 97 6.15 2.92 15.52
N GLN A 98 7.38 3.44 15.50
CA GLN A 98 7.93 4.10 14.33
C GLN A 98 7.95 3.21 13.09
N SER A 99 8.30 1.92 13.25
CA SER A 99 8.30 0.97 12.14
C SER A 99 6.93 0.87 11.44
N VAL A 100 5.82 0.89 12.21
CA VAL A 100 4.48 0.86 11.61
C VAL A 100 4.19 2.16 10.86
N ARG A 101 4.55 3.31 11.44
CA ARG A 101 4.37 4.61 10.77
C ARG A 101 5.15 4.67 9.45
N ASP A 102 6.42 4.30 9.48
CA ASP A 102 7.31 4.37 8.31
C ASP A 102 6.83 3.42 7.20
N ALA A 103 6.45 2.18 7.56
CA ALA A 103 5.88 1.23 6.60
C ALA A 103 4.55 1.72 6.01
N THR A 104 3.68 2.31 6.83
CA THR A 104 2.40 2.88 6.38
C THR A 104 2.62 4.07 5.44
N ILE A 105 3.61 4.94 5.70
CA ILE A 105 3.97 6.06 4.81
C ILE A 105 4.35 5.53 3.43
N GLN A 106 5.24 4.51 3.39
CA GLN A 106 5.65 3.90 2.13
C GLN A 106 4.47 3.26 1.40
N LEU A 107 3.61 2.53 2.12
CA LEU A 107 2.44 1.87 1.54
C LEU A 107 1.47 2.87 0.88
N ILE A 108 1.12 3.97 1.57
CA ILE A 108 0.22 4.98 1.01
C ILE A 108 0.85 5.65 -0.21
N ALA A 109 2.17 5.91 -0.18
CA ALA A 109 2.87 6.47 -1.32
C ALA A 109 2.93 5.48 -2.50
N ALA A 110 3.12 4.18 -2.25
CA ALA A 110 3.09 3.13 -3.26
C ALA A 110 1.70 3.03 -3.93
N LEU A 111 0.62 3.11 -3.15
CA LEU A 111 -0.76 3.13 -3.66
C LEU A 111 -1.02 4.31 -4.61
N ALA A 112 -0.34 5.44 -4.42
CA ALA A 112 -0.45 6.58 -5.32
C ALA A 112 0.22 6.39 -6.69
N ASN A 113 1.12 5.40 -6.80
CA ASN A 113 1.79 5.04 -8.06
C ASN A 113 1.18 3.81 -8.73
N THR A 114 0.11 3.24 -8.17
CA THR A 114 -0.56 2.09 -8.77
C THR A 114 -1.15 2.47 -10.13
N PRO A 115 -1.03 1.62 -11.17
CA PRO A 115 -1.65 1.88 -12.47
C PRO A 115 -3.13 2.20 -12.33
N HIS A 116 -3.61 3.17 -13.12
CA HIS A 116 -4.99 3.68 -13.09
C HIS A 116 -5.42 4.40 -11.79
N CYS A 117 -4.58 4.43 -10.75
CA CYS A 117 -4.73 5.32 -9.63
C CYS A 117 -4.07 6.67 -9.95
N SER A 118 -4.82 7.76 -9.90
CA SER A 118 -4.21 9.09 -10.01
C SER A 118 -3.60 9.47 -8.66
N PRO A 119 -2.34 9.95 -8.61
CA PRO A 119 -1.76 10.48 -7.37
C PRO A 119 -2.62 11.57 -6.71
N GLN A 120 -3.42 12.29 -7.49
CA GLN A 120 -4.36 13.29 -6.97
C GLN A 120 -5.45 12.65 -6.09
N VAL A 121 -5.95 11.47 -6.46
CA VAL A 121 -6.97 10.76 -5.68
C VAL A 121 -6.45 10.44 -4.29
N ILE A 122 -5.19 9.99 -4.20
CA ILE A 122 -4.56 9.72 -2.89
C ILE A 122 -4.32 11.02 -2.12
N LEU A 123 -3.85 12.09 -2.77
CA LEU A 123 -3.69 13.40 -2.12
C LEU A 123 -5.00 13.88 -1.51
N ASP A 124 -6.10 13.87 -2.28
CA ASP A 124 -7.42 14.30 -1.82
C ASP A 124 -7.89 13.51 -0.59
N LYS A 125 -7.55 12.22 -0.52
CA LYS A 125 -7.90 11.35 0.60
C LYS A 125 -7.03 11.56 1.84
N VAL A 126 -5.74 11.88 1.69
CA VAL A 126 -4.82 12.04 2.84
C VAL A 126 -4.79 13.46 3.40
N THR A 127 -5.02 14.48 2.57
CA THR A 127 -4.97 15.89 2.96
C THR A 127 -5.85 16.25 4.17
N PRO A 128 -7.07 15.71 4.36
CA PRO A 128 -7.85 15.94 5.59
C PRO A 128 -7.06 15.60 6.87
N GLY A 129 -6.16 14.61 6.81
CA GLY A 129 -5.32 14.20 7.92
C GLY A 129 -4.29 15.26 8.37
N LEU A 130 -4.03 16.32 7.58
CA LEU A 130 -3.24 17.48 8.01
C LEU A 130 -3.88 18.22 9.19
N THR A 131 -5.19 18.05 9.40
CA THR A 131 -5.95 18.65 10.52
C THR A 131 -6.32 17.65 11.61
N HIS A 132 -5.75 16.43 11.57
CA HIS A 132 -6.10 15.36 12.50
C HIS A 132 -5.78 15.71 13.97
N ARG A 133 -6.62 15.22 14.89
CA ARG A 133 -6.48 15.46 16.35
C ARG A 133 -5.14 14.97 16.90
N GLN A 134 -4.65 13.83 16.41
CA GLN A 134 -3.37 13.27 16.81
C GLN A 134 -2.23 13.88 16.00
N TRP A 135 -1.24 14.46 16.68
CA TRP A 135 -0.14 15.19 16.04
C TRP A 135 0.77 14.31 15.18
N LEU A 136 0.98 13.05 15.58
CA LEU A 136 1.77 12.10 14.80
C LEU A 136 1.14 11.81 13.44
N VAL A 137 -0.19 11.67 13.37
CA VAL A 137 -0.89 11.52 12.09
C VAL A 137 -0.65 12.73 11.19
N ARG A 138 -0.72 13.95 11.73
CA ARG A 138 -0.45 15.17 10.92
C ARG A 138 0.95 15.15 10.31
N ILE A 139 1.97 14.80 11.10
CA ILE A 139 3.35 14.67 10.62
C ILE A 139 3.48 13.53 9.60
N GLY A 140 2.87 12.38 9.86
CA GLY A 140 2.89 11.26 8.93
C GLY A 140 2.24 11.60 7.58
N VAL A 141 1.15 12.38 7.58
CA VAL A 141 0.53 12.86 6.33
C VAL A 141 1.47 13.81 5.58
N MET A 142 2.17 14.71 6.28
CA MET A 142 3.20 15.53 5.65
C MET A 142 4.30 14.66 5.02
N HIS A 143 4.74 13.60 5.71
CA HIS A 143 5.72 12.66 5.17
C HIS A 143 5.21 11.87 3.96
N VAL A 144 3.94 11.45 3.95
CA VAL A 144 3.30 10.83 2.77
C VAL A 144 3.36 11.78 1.58
N ILE A 145 2.94 13.04 1.75
CA ILE A 145 2.95 14.04 0.67
C ILE A 145 4.38 14.27 0.16
N CYS A 146 5.34 14.44 1.08
CA CYS A 146 6.76 14.56 0.72
C CYS A 146 7.26 13.34 -0.06
N CYS A 147 6.91 12.13 0.38
CA CYS A 147 7.32 10.89 -0.28
C CYS A 147 6.75 10.80 -1.69
N MET A 148 5.46 11.11 -1.88
CA MET A 148 4.80 11.13 -3.18
C MET A 148 5.45 12.15 -4.14
N LEU A 149 5.78 13.35 -3.64
CA LEU A 149 6.48 14.37 -4.43
C LEU A 149 7.89 13.94 -4.81
N GLN A 150 8.63 13.35 -3.88
CA GLN A 150 9.99 12.83 -4.13
C GLN A 150 10.00 11.71 -5.17
N GLN A 151 9.02 10.80 -5.14
CA GLN A 151 8.89 9.73 -6.12
C GLN A 151 8.64 10.29 -7.53
N LYS A 152 7.76 11.28 -7.68
CA LYS A 152 7.53 11.96 -8.96
C LYS A 152 8.77 12.70 -9.48
N LEU A 153 9.48 13.40 -8.61
CA LEU A 153 10.71 14.10 -9.00
C LEU A 153 11.79 13.12 -9.45
N ARG A 154 11.94 11.97 -8.78
CA ARG A 154 12.88 10.92 -9.18
C ARG A 154 12.58 10.37 -10.58
N HIS A 155 11.30 10.13 -10.90
CA HIS A 155 10.90 9.68 -12.24
C HIS A 155 11.26 10.72 -13.31
N LYS A 156 10.98 12.00 -13.05
CA LYS A 156 11.32 13.09 -13.97
C LYS A 156 12.83 13.25 -14.16
N SER A 157 13.61 13.14 -13.10
CA SER A 157 15.08 13.16 -13.19
C SER A 157 15.61 12.00 -14.03
N PHE A 158 15.03 10.80 -13.90
CA PHE A 158 15.39 9.66 -14.73
C PHE A 158 15.03 9.88 -16.21
N GLU A 159 13.86 10.44 -16.51
CA GLU A 159 13.46 10.81 -17.88
C GLU A 159 14.42 11.83 -18.50
N ILE A 160 14.81 12.89 -17.77
CA ILE A 160 15.76 13.89 -18.26
C ILE A 160 17.10 13.24 -18.56
N THR A 161 17.65 12.46 -17.63
CA THR A 161 18.91 11.73 -17.84
C THR A 161 18.83 10.77 -19.02
N PHE A 162 17.69 10.10 -19.22
CA PHE A 162 17.47 9.21 -20.38
C PHE A 162 17.38 9.98 -21.70
N LEU A 163 16.77 11.17 -21.71
CA LEU A 163 16.73 12.03 -22.91
C LEU A 163 18.10 12.63 -23.25
N GLU A 164 18.90 12.95 -22.24
CA GLU A 164 20.25 13.51 -22.43
C GLU A 164 21.29 12.43 -22.84
N ASN A 165 21.16 11.20 -22.33
CA ASN A 165 22.14 10.13 -22.55
C ASN A 165 21.61 8.95 -23.40
N GLY A 166 20.37 9.02 -23.87
CA GLY A 166 19.77 8.04 -24.76
C GLY A 166 20.45 8.02 -26.12
N PRO A 167 20.24 6.97 -26.94
CA PRO A 167 20.84 6.88 -28.26
C PRO A 167 20.54 8.15 -29.07
N ALA A 168 21.56 8.72 -29.71
CA ALA A 168 21.42 9.90 -30.54
C ALA A 168 20.24 9.71 -31.49
N ARG A 169 19.30 10.68 -31.52
CA ARG A 169 18.17 10.63 -32.46
C ARG A 169 18.73 10.32 -33.84
N PRO A 170 18.16 9.36 -34.59
CA PRO A 170 18.60 9.12 -35.95
C PRO A 170 18.49 10.45 -36.70
N THR A 171 19.64 11.03 -37.07
CA THR A 171 19.66 12.08 -38.06
C THR A 171 19.04 11.45 -39.30
N LEU A 172 17.83 11.89 -39.64
CA LEU A 172 17.21 11.57 -40.92
C LEU A 172 18.11 12.18 -41.99
N PHE A 173 19.09 11.41 -42.46
CA PHE A 173 19.77 11.68 -43.71
C PHE A 173 18.75 11.37 -44.81
N TYR A 174 18.15 12.43 -45.35
CA TYR A 174 17.52 12.39 -46.66
C TYR A 174 18.59 12.53 -47.74
#